data_AF-A0A226HFL3-F1
#
_entry.id   AF-A0A226HFL3-F1
#
_cell.length_a   1.000
_cell.length_b   1.000
_cell.length_c   1.000
_cell.angle_alpha   90.00
_cell.angle_beta   90.00
_cell.angle_gamma   90.00
#
_symmetry.space_group_name_H-M   'P 1'
#
loop_
_entity.id
_entity.type
_entity.pdbx_description
1 polymer ?
#
loop_
_entity_poly.entity_id
_entity_poly.type
_entity_poly.pdbx_seq_one_letter_code
_entity_poly.pdbx_strand_id
1 'polypeptide(L)'
;DDILMTGSALTCTSFRAYCHQIIKFFSFFTPNTKKHMNSTQAREIPIEKVLENLGYEPTKSNENENWYLSPFRAEKTASFKLNRTLNRFFDHGEQKGGNTIDFVIFKFGFSVSEALSYLEKFDSFFSFQKQIFETPVNIESNIKIEKVIEIQHLALIQYLRSRKILKVQNENNLKEVHYTINNKKYFAIGFENKSSGFEIRSKYAKICIGK
;
A
#
# COMPACT_ATOMS: atom_id res chain seq x y z
N ASP A 1 -33.26 15.71 -30.37
CA ASP A 1 -33.24 17.04 -29.73
C ASP A 1 -32.95 16.91 -28.27
N ASP A 2 -31.83 17.52 -27.91
CA ASP A 2 -31.07 17.43 -26.67
C ASP A 2 -31.84 17.83 -25.41
N ILE A 3 -31.60 17.11 -24.31
CA ILE A 3 -31.78 17.68 -22.97
C ILE A 3 -30.47 17.53 -22.20
N LEU A 4 -29.87 18.71 -22.02
CA LEU A 4 -28.68 19.08 -21.27
C LEU A 4 -28.70 18.50 -19.85
N MET A 5 -27.69 17.69 -19.51
CA MET A 5 -27.32 17.44 -18.12
C MET A 5 -26.22 18.43 -17.72
N THR A 6 -26.65 19.55 -17.17
CA THR A 6 -25.81 20.55 -16.53
C THR A 6 -25.17 19.97 -15.26
N GLY A 7 -23.85 20.11 -15.16
CA GLY A 7 -23.05 19.61 -14.06
C GLY A 7 -23.31 20.34 -12.75
N SER A 8 -23.48 19.57 -11.68
CA SER A 8 -23.19 20.00 -10.32
C SER A 8 -21.79 19.50 -9.94
N ALA A 9 -20.89 20.46 -9.70
CA ALA A 9 -19.52 20.23 -9.26
C ALA A 9 -19.48 19.40 -7.97
N LEU A 10 -18.97 18.17 -8.06
CA LEU A 10 -18.52 17.44 -6.88
C LEU A 10 -17.17 18.04 -6.48
N THR A 11 -17.17 18.73 -5.36
CA THR A 11 -15.98 19.36 -4.78
C THR A 11 -14.94 18.31 -4.37
N CYS A 12 -13.67 18.68 -4.53
CA CYS A 12 -12.45 17.88 -4.38
C CYS A 12 -12.37 17.02 -3.09
N THR A 13 -13.14 17.35 -2.06
CA THR A 13 -13.16 16.65 -0.78
C THR A 13 -13.96 15.33 -0.83
N SER A 14 -14.94 15.20 -1.72
CA SER A 14 -15.83 14.03 -1.78
C SER A 14 -15.23 12.80 -2.49
N PHE A 15 -14.05 12.94 -3.10
CA PHE A 15 -13.33 11.86 -3.78
C PHE A 15 -12.46 11.02 -2.82
N ARG A 16 -12.09 11.59 -1.66
CA ARG A 16 -11.16 10.95 -0.70
C ARG A 16 -11.83 9.85 0.14
N ALA A 17 -13.13 9.95 0.41
CA ALA A 17 -13.86 9.01 1.25
C ALA A 17 -14.41 7.78 0.49
N TYR A 18 -14.75 7.92 -0.79
CA TYR A 18 -15.39 6.83 -1.56
C TYR A 18 -14.40 5.83 -2.18
N CYS A 19 -13.10 6.18 -2.22
CA CYS A 19 -12.04 5.35 -2.81
C CYS A 19 -11.52 4.21 -1.91
N HIS A 20 -11.80 4.21 -0.61
CA HIS A 20 -11.30 3.16 0.30
C HIS A 20 -12.07 1.84 0.21
N GLN A 21 -13.28 1.81 -0.37
CA GLN A 21 -14.15 0.64 -0.25
C GLN A 21 -14.20 -0.30 -1.47
N ILE A 22 -13.47 -0.01 -2.57
CA ILE A 22 -13.60 -0.79 -3.83
C ILE A 22 -12.26 -1.39 -4.32
N ILE A 23 -11.16 -1.28 -3.55
CA ILE A 23 -9.85 -1.89 -3.90
C ILE A 23 -9.64 -3.26 -3.19
N LYS A 24 -10.68 -3.85 -2.61
CA LYS A 24 -10.57 -5.18 -1.97
C LYS A 24 -10.93 -6.38 -2.85
N PHE A 25 -11.30 -6.18 -4.12
CA PHE A 25 -11.94 -7.28 -4.88
C PHE A 25 -11.16 -7.89 -6.06
N PHE A 26 -10.01 -7.35 -6.50
CA PHE A 26 -9.26 -8.00 -7.58
C PHE A 26 -7.74 -7.86 -7.43
N SER A 27 -7.14 -8.85 -6.73
CA SER A 27 -5.76 -9.26 -6.96
C SER A 27 -5.72 -10.78 -7.04
N PHE A 28 -6.26 -11.31 -8.13
CA PHE A 28 -6.17 -12.70 -8.51
C PHE A 28 -5.18 -12.86 -9.66
N PHE A 29 -4.28 -13.84 -9.50
CA PHE A 29 -3.37 -14.42 -10.49
C PHE A 29 -2.16 -13.59 -10.98
N THR A 30 -1.03 -13.82 -10.33
CA THR A 30 0.20 -14.25 -11.03
C THR A 30 0.88 -15.35 -10.23
N PRO A 31 1.28 -16.49 -10.82
CA PRO A 31 2.02 -17.53 -10.12
C PRO A 31 3.45 -17.03 -9.90
N ASN A 32 3.81 -16.71 -8.65
CA ASN A 32 5.20 -16.45 -8.31
C ASN A 32 5.84 -17.77 -7.86
N THR A 33 6.98 -18.09 -8.46
CA THR A 33 7.77 -19.30 -8.20
C THR A 33 8.01 -19.47 -6.70
N LYS A 34 7.65 -20.64 -6.16
CA LYS A 34 7.66 -21.01 -4.73
C LYS A 34 8.98 -20.65 -4.04
N LYS A 35 9.04 -19.47 -3.43
CA LYS A 35 9.90 -19.20 -2.28
C LYS A 35 9.01 -19.36 -1.05
N HIS A 36 9.14 -20.50 -0.38
CA HIS A 36 8.37 -20.77 0.84
C HIS A 36 8.87 -19.84 1.96
N MET A 37 8.00 -18.99 2.48
CA MET A 37 8.32 -18.12 3.63
C MET A 37 8.65 -18.97 4.86
N ASN A 38 9.67 -18.57 5.61
CA ASN A 38 9.95 -19.18 6.91
C ASN A 38 9.33 -18.37 8.06
N SER A 39 9.25 -18.98 9.24
CA SER A 39 8.63 -18.37 10.41
C SER A 39 9.33 -17.11 10.92
N THR A 40 10.66 -17.01 10.74
CA THR A 40 11.42 -15.80 11.09
C THR A 40 10.99 -14.62 10.23
N GLN A 41 10.97 -14.81 8.89
CA GLN A 41 10.52 -13.79 7.94
C GLN A 41 9.07 -13.38 8.18
N ALA A 42 8.20 -14.35 8.45
CA ALA A 42 6.79 -14.08 8.72
C ALA A 42 6.55 -13.22 9.97
N ARG A 43 7.39 -13.37 11.00
CA ARG A 43 7.31 -12.57 12.24
C ARG A 43 7.77 -11.13 12.07
N GLU A 44 8.56 -10.84 11.04
CA GLU A 44 9.02 -9.49 10.72
C GLU A 44 7.94 -8.66 10.02
N ILE A 45 6.93 -9.30 9.44
CA ILE A 45 5.79 -8.59 8.82
C ILE A 45 5.02 -7.81 9.90
N PRO A 46 4.93 -6.48 9.79
CA PRO A 46 4.15 -5.66 10.71
C PRO A 46 2.67 -6.07 10.77
N ILE A 47 2.18 -6.41 11.96
CA ILE A 47 0.77 -6.74 12.22
C ILE A 47 -0.13 -5.57 11.80
N GLU A 48 0.32 -4.33 11.98
CA GLU A 48 -0.38 -3.11 11.56
C GLU A 48 -0.78 -3.16 10.08
N LYS A 49 0.11 -3.66 9.20
CA LYS A 49 -0.17 -3.78 7.76
C LYS A 49 -1.09 -4.93 7.44
N VAL A 50 -1.03 -6.02 8.20
CA VAL A 50 -2.00 -7.10 8.08
C VAL A 50 -3.39 -6.59 8.46
N LEU A 51 -3.50 -5.82 9.55
CA LEU A 51 -4.74 -5.17 10.00
C LEU A 51 -5.28 -4.17 8.96
N GLU A 52 -4.43 -3.30 8.43
CA GLU A 52 -4.77 -2.33 7.38
C GLU A 52 -5.31 -3.05 6.13
N ASN A 53 -4.63 -4.12 5.69
CA ASN A 53 -5.10 -4.94 4.57
C ASN A 53 -6.46 -5.60 4.86
N LEU A 54 -6.74 -5.92 6.11
CA LEU A 54 -8.04 -6.42 6.56
C LEU A 54 -9.08 -5.31 6.77
N GLY A 55 -8.67 -4.04 6.72
CA GLY A 55 -9.53 -2.86 6.88
C GLY A 55 -9.79 -2.46 8.33
N TYR A 56 -8.93 -2.88 9.25
CA TYR A 56 -8.98 -2.41 10.62
C TYR A 56 -8.17 -1.11 10.74
N GLU A 57 -8.84 -0.07 11.21
CA GLU A 57 -8.22 1.22 11.53
C GLU A 57 -8.07 1.34 13.06
N PRO A 58 -6.99 1.97 13.55
CA PRO A 58 -6.81 2.17 14.97
C PRO A 58 -7.88 3.14 15.50
N THR A 59 -8.51 2.78 16.62
CA THR A 59 -9.42 3.65 17.37
C THR A 59 -8.67 4.66 18.23
N LYS A 60 -7.44 4.31 18.63
CA LYS A 60 -6.52 5.17 19.39
C LYS A 60 -5.08 4.78 19.05
N SER A 61 -4.22 5.79 18.93
CA SER A 61 -2.79 5.60 18.69
C SER A 61 -1.97 6.50 19.60
N ASN A 62 -0.88 5.95 20.13
CA ASN A 62 0.18 6.68 20.83
C ASN A 62 1.52 6.46 20.07
N GLU A 63 2.66 6.86 20.64
CA GLU A 63 3.97 6.72 19.97
C GLU A 63 4.37 5.27 19.67
N ASN A 64 4.03 4.30 20.53
CA ASN A 64 4.45 2.91 20.36
C ASN A 64 3.30 1.92 20.20
N GLU A 65 2.06 2.35 20.44
CA GLU A 65 0.92 1.46 20.60
C GLU A 65 -0.29 1.95 19.82
N ASN A 66 -0.96 1.01 19.17
CA ASN A 66 -2.26 1.22 18.54
C ASN A 66 -3.30 0.35 19.24
N TRP A 67 -4.51 0.88 19.37
CA TRP A 67 -5.68 0.17 19.87
C TRP A 67 -6.69 0.04 18.73
N TYR A 68 -7.32 -1.12 18.63
CA TYR A 68 -8.30 -1.47 17.61
C TYR A 68 -9.52 -2.13 18.26
N LEU A 69 -10.66 -2.04 17.58
CA LEU A 69 -11.73 -3.01 17.82
C LEU A 69 -11.21 -4.41 17.50
N SER A 70 -11.57 -5.38 18.32
CA SER A 70 -11.12 -6.76 18.22
C SER A 70 -11.33 -7.31 16.81
N PRO A 71 -10.27 -7.83 16.16
CA PRO A 71 -10.42 -8.55 14.91
C PRO A 71 -11.09 -9.91 15.09
N PHE A 72 -11.24 -10.41 16.31
CA PHE A 72 -11.73 -11.77 16.60
C PHE A 72 -13.22 -11.81 16.95
N ARG A 73 -13.81 -10.69 17.36
CA ARG A 73 -15.23 -10.59 17.72
C ARG A 73 -15.80 -9.19 17.44
N ALA A 74 -17.11 -9.07 17.42
CA ALA A 74 -17.75 -7.76 17.38
C ALA A 74 -17.71 -7.10 18.76
N GLU A 75 -17.25 -5.86 18.83
CA GLU A 75 -17.25 -5.07 20.06
C GLU A 75 -17.45 -3.58 19.78
N LYS A 76 -17.82 -2.82 20.82
CA LYS A 76 -18.01 -1.35 20.74
C LYS A 76 -16.83 -0.55 21.28
N THR A 77 -16.05 -1.15 22.18
CA THR A 77 -14.91 -0.52 22.83
C THR A 77 -13.66 -1.30 22.47
N ALA A 78 -12.61 -0.60 22.04
CA ALA A 78 -11.36 -1.23 21.61
C ALA A 78 -10.66 -1.97 22.75
N SER A 79 -10.34 -3.23 22.50
CA SER A 79 -9.64 -4.11 23.44
C SER A 79 -8.38 -4.75 22.85
N PHE A 80 -8.20 -4.64 21.52
CA PHE A 80 -7.05 -5.19 20.82
C PHE A 80 -5.93 -4.16 20.81
N LYS A 81 -4.84 -4.49 21.48
CA LYS A 81 -3.66 -3.66 21.63
C LYS A 81 -2.54 -4.20 20.77
N LEU A 82 -1.94 -3.35 19.94
CA LEU A 82 -0.78 -3.64 19.12
C LEU A 82 0.40 -2.77 19.56
N ASN A 83 1.50 -3.39 19.99
CA ASN A 83 2.77 -2.72 20.16
C ASN A 83 3.54 -2.74 18.83
N ARG A 84 3.75 -1.56 18.24
CA ARG A 84 4.40 -1.40 16.93
C ARG A 84 5.89 -1.72 16.98
N THR A 85 6.56 -1.34 18.05
CA THR A 85 8.00 -1.54 18.24
C THR A 85 8.35 -3.02 18.38
N LEU A 86 7.56 -3.76 19.16
CA LEU A 86 7.75 -5.20 19.38
C LEU A 86 7.11 -6.06 18.30
N ASN A 87 6.25 -5.47 17.47
CA ASN A 87 5.39 -6.19 16.53
C ASN A 87 4.64 -7.35 17.20
N ARG A 88 3.93 -7.02 18.28
CA ARG A 88 3.16 -7.98 19.10
C ARG A 88 1.79 -7.42 19.43
N PHE A 89 0.79 -8.28 19.41
CA PHE A 89 -0.57 -7.92 19.81
C PHE A 89 -0.99 -8.63 21.08
N PHE A 90 -1.96 -8.03 21.77
CA PHE A 90 -2.72 -8.65 22.83
C PHE A 90 -4.17 -8.16 22.78
N ASP A 91 -5.12 -9.08 22.77
CA ASP A 91 -6.55 -8.81 22.87
C ASP A 91 -7.02 -9.07 24.29
N HIS A 92 -7.43 -8.00 24.99
CA HIS A 92 -7.83 -8.08 26.39
C HIS A 92 -9.15 -8.82 26.61
N GLY A 93 -10.05 -8.89 25.61
CA GLY A 93 -11.30 -9.62 25.78
C GLY A 93 -11.18 -11.11 25.47
N GLU A 94 -10.34 -11.51 24.51
CA GLU A 94 -10.02 -12.93 24.28
C GLU A 94 -8.95 -13.46 25.24
N GLN A 95 -8.19 -12.57 25.89
CA GLN A 95 -6.96 -12.90 26.63
C GLN A 95 -5.93 -13.65 25.77
N LYS A 96 -5.86 -13.29 24.48
CA LYS A 96 -4.95 -13.90 23.50
C LYS A 96 -3.97 -12.86 23.00
N GLY A 97 -2.71 -13.24 22.85
CA GLY A 97 -1.69 -12.39 22.26
C GLY A 97 -0.66 -13.21 21.51
N GLY A 98 0.20 -12.52 20.76
CA GLY A 98 1.23 -13.19 19.99
C GLY A 98 1.89 -12.31 18.93
N ASN A 99 2.58 -12.99 18.03
CA ASN A 99 3.23 -12.41 16.85
C ASN A 99 2.30 -12.43 15.63
N THR A 100 2.80 -11.99 14.48
CA THR A 100 2.05 -11.92 13.22
C THR A 100 1.46 -13.26 12.77
N ILE A 101 2.19 -14.36 12.98
CA ILE A 101 1.71 -15.71 12.64
C ILE A 101 0.53 -16.06 13.54
N ASP A 102 0.67 -15.86 14.86
CA ASP A 102 -0.39 -16.15 15.84
C ASP A 102 -1.66 -15.35 15.53
N PHE A 103 -1.50 -14.07 15.14
CA PHE A 103 -2.61 -13.22 14.72
C PHE A 103 -3.38 -13.84 13.54
N VAL A 104 -2.66 -14.24 12.48
CA VAL A 104 -3.26 -14.81 11.27
C VAL A 104 -3.95 -16.14 11.60
N ILE A 105 -3.32 -16.98 12.41
CA ILE A 105 -3.89 -18.24 12.88
C ILE A 105 -5.21 -17.98 13.63
N PHE A 106 -5.21 -17.08 14.62
CA PHE A 106 -6.43 -16.80 15.38
C PHE A 106 -7.52 -16.13 14.54
N LYS A 107 -7.15 -15.27 13.58
CA LYS A 107 -8.12 -14.56 12.74
C LYS A 107 -8.83 -15.47 11.75
N PHE A 108 -8.13 -16.45 11.18
CA PHE A 108 -8.65 -17.28 10.08
C PHE A 108 -8.79 -18.76 10.40
N GLY A 109 -8.31 -19.22 11.55
CA GLY A 109 -8.27 -20.66 11.90
C GLY A 109 -7.26 -21.45 11.07
N PHE A 110 -6.20 -20.79 10.58
CA PHE A 110 -5.18 -21.41 9.73
C PHE A 110 -4.22 -22.30 10.51
N SER A 111 -3.69 -23.32 9.84
CA SER A 111 -2.44 -23.98 10.23
C SER A 111 -1.24 -23.03 10.07
N VAL A 112 -0.09 -23.39 10.66
CA VAL A 112 1.15 -22.61 10.50
C VAL A 112 1.53 -22.47 9.02
N SER A 113 1.41 -23.55 8.23
CA SER A 113 1.75 -23.52 6.80
C SER A 113 0.86 -22.55 6.01
N GLU A 114 -0.45 -22.60 6.25
CA GLU A 114 -1.41 -21.69 5.63
C GLU A 114 -1.18 -20.23 6.05
N ALA A 115 -0.82 -20.00 7.31
CA ALA A 115 -0.48 -18.67 7.79
C ALA A 115 0.78 -18.12 7.10
N LEU A 116 1.81 -18.94 6.90
CA LEU A 116 3.02 -18.55 6.16
C LEU A 116 2.69 -18.23 4.69
N SER A 117 1.90 -19.08 4.03
CA SER A 117 1.48 -18.85 2.64
C SER A 117 0.62 -17.58 2.50
N TYR A 118 -0.27 -17.31 3.47
CA TYR A 118 -1.02 -16.06 3.51
C TYR A 118 -0.11 -14.85 3.69
N LEU A 119 0.97 -14.98 4.47
CA LEU A 119 1.90 -13.90 4.78
C LEU A 119 2.91 -13.64 3.65
N GLU A 120 3.19 -14.61 2.78
CA GLU A 120 4.05 -14.44 1.59
C GLU A 120 3.61 -13.27 0.70
N LYS A 121 2.30 -13.04 0.59
CA LYS A 121 1.77 -11.94 -0.20
C LYS A 121 2.26 -10.58 0.28
N PHE A 122 2.70 -10.46 1.53
CA PHE A 122 3.21 -9.22 2.11
C PHE A 122 4.72 -9.04 1.91
N ASP A 123 5.51 -10.11 1.76
CA ASP A 123 6.98 -10.01 1.54
C ASP A 123 7.31 -9.22 0.26
N SER A 124 6.50 -9.41 -0.79
CA SER A 124 6.61 -8.63 -2.03
C SER A 124 6.22 -7.15 -1.87
N PHE A 125 5.46 -6.78 -0.83
CA PHE A 125 5.20 -5.37 -0.54
C PHE A 125 6.31 -4.78 0.35
N PHE A 126 6.83 -5.56 1.30
CA PHE A 126 7.87 -5.12 2.23
C PHE A 126 9.27 -5.05 1.63
N SER A 127 9.66 -5.99 0.76
CA SER A 127 10.96 -5.93 0.09
C SER A 127 11.08 -4.69 -0.81
N PHE A 128 9.98 -4.28 -1.45
CA PHE A 128 9.92 -3.07 -2.27
C PHE A 128 9.75 -1.81 -1.41
N GLN A 129 8.94 -1.84 -0.35
CA GLN A 129 8.85 -0.70 0.58
C GLN A 129 10.14 -0.48 1.37
N LYS A 130 10.86 -1.51 1.84
CA LYS A 130 12.15 -1.34 2.51
C LYS A 130 13.17 -0.65 1.61
N GLN A 131 13.23 -1.03 0.33
CA GLN A 131 14.07 -0.30 -0.64
C GLN A 131 13.69 1.18 -0.81
N ILE A 132 12.44 1.56 -0.53
CA ILE A 132 11.91 2.91 -0.74
C ILE A 132 11.85 3.73 0.56
N PHE A 133 11.70 3.07 1.73
CA PHE A 133 11.42 3.69 3.03
C PHE A 133 12.53 3.51 4.08
N GLU A 134 13.48 2.56 3.94
CA GLU A 134 14.65 2.47 4.87
C GLU A 134 15.68 3.58 4.64
N THR A 135 15.41 4.49 3.71
CA THR A 135 16.12 5.76 3.66
C THR A 135 15.10 6.86 3.93
N PRO A 136 15.16 7.57 5.06
CA PRO A 136 14.84 8.99 5.03
C PRO A 136 15.89 9.59 4.10
N VAL A 137 15.63 9.54 2.78
CA VAL A 137 16.57 10.07 1.81
C VAL A 137 16.59 11.57 2.08
N ASN A 138 17.67 12.03 2.68
CA ASN A 138 18.20 13.35 2.40
C ASN A 138 18.51 13.32 0.89
N ILE A 139 17.57 13.81 0.05
CA ILE A 139 17.58 13.69 -1.41
C ILE A 139 18.64 14.62 -2.02
N GLU A 140 19.89 14.39 -1.65
CA GLU A 140 21.08 14.92 -2.30
C GLU A 140 21.87 13.80 -3.01
N SER A 141 21.40 12.55 -2.99
CA SER A 141 22.07 11.40 -3.61
C SER A 141 21.39 10.91 -4.90
N ASN A 142 21.94 11.35 -6.04
CA ASN A 142 21.90 10.74 -7.39
C ASN A 142 20.56 10.12 -7.86
N ILE A 143 19.45 10.84 -7.71
CA ILE A 143 18.26 10.54 -8.52
C ILE A 143 18.50 11.10 -9.92
N LYS A 144 18.48 10.22 -10.94
CA LYS A 144 18.63 10.62 -12.33
C LYS A 144 17.42 10.19 -13.13
N ILE A 145 16.77 11.14 -13.79
CA ILE A 145 15.78 10.83 -14.82
C ILE A 145 16.54 10.36 -16.06
N GLU A 146 16.26 9.14 -16.50
CA GLU A 146 16.89 8.56 -17.69
C GLU A 146 16.04 8.83 -18.94
N LYS A 147 14.72 8.73 -18.80
CA LYS A 147 13.79 8.85 -19.93
C LYS A 147 12.40 9.24 -19.46
N VAL A 148 11.76 10.12 -20.20
CA VAL A 148 10.34 10.49 -20.03
C VAL A 148 9.65 10.21 -21.35
N ILE A 149 8.59 9.41 -21.32
CA ILE A 149 7.81 9.05 -22.51
C ILE A 149 6.32 9.05 -22.21
N GLU A 150 5.52 8.95 -23.27
CA GLU A 150 4.11 8.59 -23.14
C GLU A 150 3.93 7.26 -22.43
N ILE A 151 2.83 7.15 -21.68
CA ILE A 151 2.52 5.94 -20.91
C ILE A 151 2.24 4.79 -21.87
N GLN A 152 3.15 3.82 -21.87
CA GLN A 152 3.09 2.64 -22.75
C GLN A 152 3.18 1.35 -21.95
N HIS A 153 3.84 1.37 -20.79
CA HIS A 153 4.06 0.18 -19.99
C HIS A 153 2.74 -0.36 -19.43
N LEU A 154 2.41 -1.62 -19.77
CA LEU A 154 1.15 -2.27 -19.40
C LEU A 154 0.86 -2.22 -17.90
N ALA A 155 1.87 -2.40 -17.05
CA ALA A 155 1.69 -2.30 -15.60
C ALA A 155 1.27 -0.90 -15.11
N LEU A 156 1.71 0.18 -15.77
CA LEU A 156 1.30 1.55 -15.44
C LEU A 156 -0.12 1.83 -15.95
N ILE A 157 -0.45 1.32 -17.14
CA ILE A 157 -1.83 1.37 -17.67
C ILE A 157 -2.79 0.62 -16.75
N GLN A 158 -2.42 -0.59 -16.31
CA GLN A 158 -3.19 -1.36 -15.34
C GLN A 158 -3.32 -0.63 -14.01
N TYR A 159 -2.24 0.00 -13.53
CA TYR A 159 -2.29 0.84 -12.34
C TYR A 159 -3.28 1.99 -12.50
N LEU A 160 -3.25 2.74 -13.62
CA LEU A 160 -4.20 3.83 -13.88
C LEU A 160 -5.65 3.34 -13.94
N ARG A 161 -5.89 2.22 -14.63
CA ARG A 161 -7.21 1.57 -14.69
C ARG A 161 -7.69 1.15 -13.31
N SER A 162 -6.81 0.58 -12.48
CA SER A 162 -7.12 0.21 -11.09
C SER A 162 -7.52 1.43 -10.24
N ARG A 163 -6.99 2.61 -10.59
CA ARG A 163 -7.29 3.90 -9.97
C ARG A 163 -8.48 4.62 -10.64
N LYS A 164 -9.16 3.98 -11.60
CA LYS A 164 -10.27 4.53 -12.41
C LYS A 164 -9.89 5.81 -13.17
N ILE A 165 -8.61 5.98 -13.49
CA ILE A 165 -8.10 7.08 -14.32
C ILE A 165 -8.12 6.60 -15.77
N LEU A 166 -9.24 6.85 -16.46
CA LEU A 166 -9.51 6.32 -17.81
C LEU A 166 -9.18 7.31 -18.93
N LYS A 167 -9.14 8.61 -18.64
CA LYS A 167 -8.89 9.69 -19.61
C LYS A 167 -7.45 10.20 -19.58
N VAL A 168 -6.49 9.28 -19.51
CA VAL A 168 -5.05 9.60 -19.45
C VAL A 168 -4.59 10.40 -20.67
N GLN A 169 -5.18 10.13 -21.84
CA GLN A 169 -4.88 10.82 -23.09
C GLN A 169 -5.21 12.33 -23.07
N ASN A 170 -6.02 12.78 -22.10
CA ASN A 170 -6.38 14.20 -21.96
C ASN A 170 -5.45 14.93 -20.98
N GLU A 171 -4.53 14.22 -20.33
CA GLU A 171 -3.65 14.74 -19.28
C GLU A 171 -2.21 14.77 -19.80
N ASN A 172 -1.88 15.79 -20.60
CA ASN A 172 -0.56 15.93 -21.24
C ASN A 172 0.62 15.90 -20.26
N ASN A 173 0.37 16.25 -18.99
CA ASN A 173 1.38 16.30 -17.93
C ASN A 173 1.66 14.91 -17.32
N LEU A 174 0.88 13.88 -17.67
CA LEU A 174 1.05 12.53 -17.17
C LEU A 174 1.98 11.75 -18.10
N LYS A 175 3.16 11.42 -17.59
CA LYS A 175 4.21 10.72 -18.34
C LYS A 175 4.61 9.42 -17.67
N GLU A 176 5.15 8.50 -18.44
CA GLU A 176 5.94 7.38 -17.92
C GLU A 176 7.38 7.84 -17.75
N VAL A 177 7.84 7.87 -16.49
CA VAL A 177 9.17 8.34 -16.12
C VAL A 177 10.02 7.16 -15.71
N HIS A 178 11.15 6.99 -16.40
CA HIS A 178 12.21 6.04 -16.08
C HIS A 178 13.31 6.78 -15.35
N TYR A 179 13.67 6.30 -14.17
CA TYR A 179 14.64 6.96 -13.30
C TYR A 179 15.53 5.95 -12.58
N THR A 180 16.71 6.41 -12.21
CA THR A 180 17.70 5.65 -11.46
C THR A 180 17.81 6.22 -10.05
N ILE A 181 17.77 5.35 -9.03
CA ILE A 181 18.14 5.69 -7.65
C ILE A 181 19.20 4.69 -7.22
N ASN A 182 20.37 5.17 -6.78
CA ASN A 182 21.48 4.32 -6.31
C ASN A 182 21.79 3.17 -7.30
N ASN A 183 21.92 3.51 -8.59
CA ASN A 183 22.19 2.60 -9.71
C ASN A 183 21.11 1.54 -10.01
N LYS A 184 19.96 1.59 -9.34
CA LYS A 184 18.80 0.75 -9.66
C LYS A 184 17.81 1.52 -10.53
N LYS A 185 17.33 0.87 -11.59
CA LYS A 185 16.38 1.45 -12.55
C LYS A 185 14.95 1.18 -12.15
N TYR A 186 14.10 2.20 -12.28
CA TYR A 186 12.68 2.16 -11.96
C TYR A 186 11.89 2.84 -13.06
N PHE A 187 10.60 2.54 -13.12
CA PHE A 187 9.63 3.24 -13.97
C PHE A 187 8.35 3.49 -13.19
N ALA A 188 7.72 4.63 -13.43
CA ALA A 188 6.52 5.05 -12.72
C ALA A 188 5.74 6.09 -13.52
N ILE A 189 4.57 6.46 -12.99
CA ILE A 189 3.80 7.58 -13.52
C ILE A 189 4.36 8.85 -12.92
N GLY A 190 4.79 9.78 -13.76
CA GLY A 190 5.18 11.13 -13.37
C GLY A 190 4.10 12.11 -13.76
N PHE A 191 3.75 13.00 -12.83
CA PHE A 191 3.02 14.22 -13.14
C PHE A 191 4.02 15.37 -13.18
N GLU A 192 4.19 15.97 -14.36
CA GLU A 192 5.09 17.10 -14.54
C GLU A 192 4.51 18.34 -13.86
N ASN A 193 5.32 19.00 -13.03
CA ASN A 193 4.97 20.24 -12.36
C ASN A 193 5.45 21.46 -13.18
N LYS A 194 5.03 22.66 -12.77
CA LYS A 194 5.34 23.92 -13.48
C LYS A 194 6.84 24.28 -13.50
N SER A 195 7.64 23.64 -12.64
CA SER A 195 9.09 23.85 -12.54
C SER A 195 9.88 22.74 -13.23
N SER A 196 9.25 21.97 -14.14
CA SER A 196 9.86 20.82 -14.84
C SER A 196 10.35 19.70 -13.91
N GLY A 197 9.84 19.64 -12.67
CA GLY A 197 9.98 18.50 -11.78
C GLY A 197 8.83 17.51 -11.95
N PHE A 198 8.95 16.34 -11.34
CA PHE A 198 7.96 15.27 -11.42
C PHE A 198 7.48 14.82 -10.05
N GLU A 199 6.16 14.74 -9.89
CA GLU A 199 5.55 13.94 -8.84
C GLU A 199 5.39 12.50 -9.34
N ILE A 200 6.18 11.59 -8.77
CA ILE A 200 6.24 10.19 -9.16
C ILE A 200 5.28 9.34 -8.31
N ARG A 201 4.46 8.53 -8.98
CA ARG A 201 3.51 7.58 -8.40
C ARG A 201 3.64 6.21 -9.04
N SER A 202 3.77 5.20 -8.20
CA SER A 202 3.60 3.80 -8.59
C SER A 202 2.76 3.06 -7.54
N LYS A 203 2.53 1.76 -7.75
CA LYS A 203 1.93 0.90 -6.72
C LYS A 203 2.76 0.86 -5.43
N TYR A 204 4.07 1.10 -5.55
CA TYR A 204 5.04 0.88 -4.47
C TYR A 204 5.73 2.16 -3.98
N ALA A 205 5.63 3.27 -4.72
CA ALA A 205 6.36 4.51 -4.45
C ALA A 205 5.51 5.78 -4.58
N LYS A 206 5.83 6.77 -3.74
CA LYS A 206 5.41 8.17 -3.87
C LYS A 206 6.66 9.03 -3.67
N ILE A 207 7.15 9.68 -4.72
CA ILE A 207 8.42 10.41 -4.70
C ILE A 207 8.22 11.76 -5.41
N CYS A 208 8.92 12.79 -4.96
CA CYS A 208 9.03 14.06 -5.69
C CYS A 208 10.45 14.17 -6.24
N ILE A 209 10.59 14.39 -7.56
CA ILE A 209 11.88 14.64 -8.21
C ILE A 209 11.86 16.08 -8.69
N GLY A 210 12.62 16.95 -8.02
CA GLY A 210 12.68 18.38 -8.33
C GLY A 210 13.96 18.77 -9.07
N LYS A 211 13.89 19.93 -9.73
CA LYS A 211 15.06 20.70 -10.17
C LYS A 211 15.07 22.02 -9.41
#